data_AF-A0A7J4B242-F1
#
_entry.id   AF-A0A7J4B242-F1
#
_cell.length_a   1.000
_cell.length_b   1.000
_cell.length_c   1.000
_cell.angle_alpha   90.00
_cell.angle_beta   90.00
_cell.angle_gamma   90.00
#
_symmetry.space_group_name_H-M   'P 1'
#
loop_
_entity.id
_entity.type
_entity.pdbx_description
1 polymer ?
#
loop_
_entity_poly.entity_id
_entity_poly.type
_entity_poly.pdbx_seq_one_letter_code
_entity_poly.pdbx_strand_id
1 'polypeptide(L)' 'VEIRNIRRDYLEKIKKAQKNSEISEDDAKRYENEIQKITNKHIESVNQLDQIKEKDLLTI' A
#
# COMPACT_ATOMS: atom_id res chain seq x y z
N VAL A 1 5.55 1.57 9.51
CA VAL A 1 4.60 2.69 9.71
C VAL A 1 4.36 3.44 8.40
N GLU A 2 5.41 3.79 7.66
CA GLU A 2 5.29 4.60 6.42
C GLU A 2 4.41 4.02 5.31
N ILE A 3 4.49 2.72 5.01
CA ILE A 3 3.66 2.11 3.94
C ILE A 3 2.16 2.35 4.19
N ARG A 4 1.73 2.31 5.46
CA ARG A 4 0.33 2.55 5.84
C ARG A 4 -0.06 4.03 5.76
N ASN A 5 0.87 4.94 6.05
CA ASN A 5 0.66 6.38 5.92
C ASN A 5 0.44 6.76 4.45
N ILE A 6 1.34 6.31 3.56
CA ILE A 6 1.24 6.55 2.11
C ILE A 6 -0.09 6.02 1.57
N ARG A 7 -0.48 4.80 1.94
CA ARG A 7 -1.79 4.25 1.54
C ARG A 7 -2.94 5.18 1.93
N ARG A 8 -2.95 5.66 3.18
CA ARG A 8 -4.00 6.57 3.67
C ARG A 8 -4.03 7.87 2.86
N ASP A 9 -2.88 8.46 2.57
CA ASP A 9 -2.80 9.71 1.79
C ASP A 9 -3.36 9.53 0.37
N TYR A 10 -3.07 8.41 -0.29
CA TYR A 10 -3.61 8.14 -1.61
C TYR A 10 -5.11 7.80 -1.61
N LEU A 11 -5.62 7.10 -0.60
CA LEU A 11 -7.06 6.89 -0.44
C LEU A 11 -7.81 8.22 -0.29
N GLU A 12 -7.25 9.16 0.47
CA GLU A 12 -7.85 10.50 0.60
C GLU A 12 -7.78 11.30 -0.71
N LYS A 13 -6.73 11.13 -1.52
CA LYS A 13 -6.66 11.71 -2.88
C LYS A 13 -7.73 11.15 -3.79
N ILE A 14 -7.95 9.84 -3.79
CA ILE A 14 -8.99 9.18 -4.60
C ILE A 14 -10.38 9.70 -4.22
N LYS A 15 -10.69 9.73 -2.93
CA LYS A 15 -11.98 10.26 -2.44
C LYS A 15 -12.21 11.71 -2.85
N LYS A 16 -11.16 12.55 -2.80
CA LYS A 16 -11.24 13.94 -3.26
C LYS A 16 -11.48 14.03 -4.77
N ALA A 17 -10.71 13.30 -5.57
CA ALA A 17 -10.88 13.26 -7.02
C ALA A 17 -12.28 12.78 -7.42
N GLN A 18 -12.83 11.76 -6.74
CA GLN A 18 -14.19 11.27 -6.98
C GLN A 18 -15.23 12.35 -6.63
N LYS A 19 -15.09 13.03 -5.49
CA LYS A 19 -15.99 14.14 -5.10
C LYS A 19 -15.94 15.32 -6.06
N ASN A 20 -14.77 15.59 -6.63
CA ASN A 20 -14.57 16.63 -7.64
C ASN A 20 -15.01 16.20 -9.05
N SER A 21 -15.52 14.97 -9.21
CA SER A 21 -15.88 14.37 -10.50
C SER A 21 -14.70 14.29 -11.49
N GLU A 22 -13.46 14.26 -11.00
CA GLU A 22 -12.25 14.07 -11.80
C GLU A 22 -12.08 12.61 -12.24
N ILE A 23 -12.70 11.68 -11.50
CA ILE A 23 -12.70 10.24 -11.78
C ILE A 23 -14.10 9.66 -11.55
N SER A 24 -14.41 8.57 -12.26
CA SER A 24 -15.66 7.82 -12.08
C SER A 24 -15.65 6.98 -10.79
N GLU A 25 -16.81 6.48 -10.36
CA GLU A 25 -16.90 5.53 -9.23
C GLU A 25 -16.16 4.22 -9.54
N ASP A 26 -16.25 3.74 -10.78
CA ASP A 26 -15.57 2.52 -11.22
C ASP A 26 -14.05 2.69 -11.21
N ASP A 27 -13.56 3.85 -11.67
CA ASP A 27 -12.14 4.19 -11.60
C ASP A 27 -11.66 4.30 -10.15
N ALA A 28 -12.45 4.94 -9.27
CA ALA A 28 -12.12 5.04 -7.85
C ALA A 28 -11.94 3.64 -7.22
N LYS A 29 -12.91 2.74 -7.43
CA LYS A 29 -12.81 1.33 -6.96
C LYS A 29 -11.60 0.62 -7.55
N ARG A 30 -11.30 0.83 -8.84
CA ARG A 30 -10.10 0.25 -9.48
C ARG A 30 -8.83 0.73 -8.79
N TYR A 31 -8.70 2.03 -8.58
CA TYR A 31 -7.51 2.62 -7.96
C TYR A 31 -7.33 2.19 -6.50
N GLU A 32 -8.41 2.09 -5.73
CA GLU A 32 -8.37 1.56 -4.36
C GLU A 32 -7.83 0.12 -4.32
N ASN A 33 -8.32 -0.74 -5.23
CA ASN A 33 -7.85 -2.12 -5.34
C ASN A 33 -6.37 -2.21 -5.72
N GLU A 34 -5.92 -1.40 -6.68
CA GLU A 34 -4.51 -1.39 -7.10
C GLU A 34 -3.59 -0.88 -5.98
N ILE A 35 -3.98 0.18 -5.27
CA ILE A 35 -3.24 0.65 -4.09
C ILE A 35 -3.15 -0.46 -3.03
N GLN A 36 -4.23 -1.20 -2.79
CA GLN A 36 -4.22 -2.27 -1.81
C GLN A 36 -3.29 -3.41 -2.20
N LYS A 37 -3.26 -3.80 -3.49
CA LYS A 37 -2.30 -4.78 -4.03
C LYS A 37 -0.86 -4.34 -3.83
N ILE A 38 -0.53 -3.10 -4.22
CA ILE A 38 0.83 -2.54 -4.07
C ILE A 38 1.24 -2.48 -2.60
N THR A 39 0.33 -2.04 -1.73
CA THR A 39 0.56 -2.00 -0.27
C THR A 39 0.91 -3.39 0.26
N ASN A 40 0.11 -4.40 -0.08
CA ASN A 40 0.32 -5.77 0.37
C ASN A 40 1.67 -6.31 -0.09
N LYS A 41 2.01 -6.13 -1.37
CA LYS A 41 3.29 -6.56 -1.94
C LYS A 41 4.48 -5.98 -1.18
N HIS A 42 4.45 -4.68 -0.86
CA HIS A 42 5.57 -4.06 -0.14
C HIS A 42 5.65 -4.48 1.33
N ILE A 43 4.50 -4.69 1.99
CA ILE A 43 4.48 -5.24 3.35
C ILE A 43 5.10 -6.64 3.37
N GLU A 44 4.71 -7.50 2.43
CA GLU A 44 5.25 -8.85 2.33
C GLU A 44 6.76 -8.83 2.06
N SER A 45 7.22 -7.98 1.15
CA SER A 45 8.65 -7.81 0.87
C SER A 45 9.45 -7.37 2.10
N VAL A 46 8.92 -6.44 2.91
CA VAL A 46 9.58 -6.02 4.16
C VAL A 46 9.63 -7.18 5.16
N ASN A 47 8.53 -7.90 5.34
CA ASN A 47 8.49 -9.04 6.25
C ASN A 47 9.49 -10.14 5.85
N GLN A 48 9.64 -10.41 4.55
CA GLN A 48 10.62 -11.37 4.04
C GLN A 48 12.06 -10.92 4.34
N LEU A 49 12.36 -9.63 4.15
CA LEU A 49 13.68 -9.07 4.47
C LEU A 49 13.99 -9.18 5.97
N ASP A 50 13.01 -8.89 6.82
CA ASP A 50 13.15 -9.01 8.27
C ASP A 50 13.45 -10.46 8.67
N GLN A 51 12.72 -11.43 8.11
CA GLN A 51 12.97 -12.87 8.38
C GLN A 51 14.36 -13.32 7.94
N ILE A 52 14.82 -12.89 6.76
CA ILE A 52 16.17 -13.19 6.29
C ILE A 52 17.19 -12.62 7.28
N LYS A 53 16.99 -11.36 7.70
CA LYS A 53 17.93 -10.70 8.62
C LYS A 53 17.95 -11.35 10.00
N GLU A 54 16.80 -11.76 10.53
CA GLU A 54 16.70 -12.49 11.79
C GLU A 54 17.46 -13.82 11.72
N LYS A 55 17.29 -14.58 10.63
CA LYS A 55 18.00 -15.86 10.43
C LYS A 55 19.52 -15.66 10.35
N ASP A 56 19.98 -14.65 9.61
CA ASP A 56 21.41 -14.33 9.51
C ASP A 56 22.00 -13.98 10.89
N LEU A 57 21.28 -13.24 11.72
CA LEU A 57 21.72 -12.87 13.07
C LEU A 57 21.76 -14.08 14.03
N LEU A 58 20.86 -15.05 13.87
CA LEU A 58 20.78 -16.26 14.70
C LEU A 58 21.77 -17.37 14.31
N THR A 59 22.45 -17.24 13.17
CA THR A 59 23.38 -18.26 12.63
C THR A 59 24.86 -17.98 13.01
N ILE A 60 25.11 -17.10 14.00
CA ILE A 60 26.46 -16.79 14.52
C ILE A 60 26.77 -17.62 15.77
#